data_AF-A0AA35T5C3-F1
#
_entry.id   AF-A0AA35T5C3-F1
#
_cell.length_a   1.000
_cell.length_b   1.000
_cell.length_c   1.000
_cell.angle_alpha   90.00
_cell.angle_beta   90.00
_cell.angle_gamma   90.00
#
_symmetry.space_group_name_H-M   'P 1'
#
loop_
_entity.id
_entity.type
_entity.pdbx_description
1 polymer ?
#
loop_
_entity_poly.entity_id
_entity_poly.type
_entity_poly.pdbx_seq_one_letter_code
_entity_poly.pdbx_strand_id
1 'polypeptide(L)'
;SLPLSLSVQSRGVDLSCVRSCVVVGEERPRLSLLSSFSALFSPLGLGSHTISTSFGCRVNPIICLQGTQHPEPSTVYVDQRALRVDRISVLERGAPNSVCLLESGKVLPDVRVAIVHPDTKAPCAHTDLGEIWVCSPHNASGYYGLRDEINDALSLEHFRASLNGSGDKYARTGYLGFMMKSDKVARNGAPLDGVYIVGSLEEALNIRGFRYHPADIEATVVRCHKNIIGSAVFTSNKLLVVVAELRGEERDALDMVPVVTTALLEEHQLVTGIVVIVDPGTVPVNSRGEKQRVHLRDSFLGDQIDPIYVAYNL
;
A
#
# COMPACT_ATOMS: atom_id res chain seq x y z
N SER A 1 -0.83 22.96 23.01
CA SER A 1 -1.83 21.89 23.21
C SER A 1 -1.17 20.76 23.99
N LEU A 2 -1.85 20.16 24.97
CA LEU A 2 -1.35 18.94 25.60
C LEU A 2 -1.23 17.86 24.50
N PRO A 3 -0.18 17.01 24.49
CA PRO A 3 -0.12 15.87 23.59
C PRO A 3 -1.38 15.01 23.78
N LEU A 4 -1.90 14.48 22.66
CA LEU A 4 -3.21 13.84 22.58
C LEU A 4 -3.42 12.79 23.69
N SER A 5 -2.38 12.03 24.02
CA SER A 5 -2.36 11.05 25.11
C SER A 5 -2.67 11.65 26.49
N LEU A 6 -2.06 12.79 26.87
CA LEU A 6 -2.30 13.45 28.16
C LEU A 6 -3.73 14.03 28.25
N SER A 7 -4.24 14.54 27.12
CA SER A 7 -5.62 15.05 27.06
C SER A 7 -6.65 13.92 27.24
N VAL A 8 -6.40 12.75 26.64
CA VAL A 8 -7.29 11.59 26.72
C VAL A 8 -7.18 10.90 28.09
N GLN A 9 -5.99 10.82 28.66
CA GLN A 9 -5.77 10.26 29.99
C GLN A 9 -6.50 11.07 31.07
N SER A 10 -6.54 12.41 30.95
CA SER A 10 -7.31 13.27 31.85
C SER A 10 -8.82 13.04 31.82
N ARG A 11 -9.33 12.33 30.79
CA ARG A 11 -10.73 11.92 30.66
C ARG A 11 -11.01 10.51 31.21
N GLY A 12 -10.03 9.88 31.87
CA GLY A 12 -10.19 8.57 32.50
C GLY A 12 -10.28 7.38 31.53
N VAL A 13 -9.73 7.53 30.31
CA VAL A 13 -9.71 6.45 29.31
C VAL A 13 -8.62 5.44 29.64
N ASP A 14 -8.99 4.16 29.72
CA ASP A 14 -8.09 3.02 29.91
C ASP A 14 -8.34 1.98 28.80
N LEU A 15 -7.26 1.58 28.12
CA LEU A 15 -7.24 0.62 27.01
C LEU A 15 -6.62 -0.73 27.42
N SER A 16 -6.31 -0.93 28.71
CA SER A 16 -5.78 -2.19 29.24
C SER A 16 -6.67 -3.41 28.97
N CYS A 17 -7.97 -3.18 28.75
CA CYS A 17 -8.95 -4.22 28.41
C CYS A 17 -8.90 -4.67 26.95
N VAL A 18 -8.22 -3.92 26.07
CA VAL A 18 -8.12 -4.23 24.63
C VAL A 18 -7.22 -5.44 24.45
N ARG A 19 -7.80 -6.53 23.94
CA ARG A 19 -7.06 -7.77 23.64
C ARG A 19 -6.60 -7.85 22.19
N SER A 20 -7.31 -7.19 21.29
CA SER A 20 -7.05 -7.19 19.86
C SER A 20 -7.55 -5.90 19.24
N CYS A 21 -6.65 -5.19 18.56
CA CYS A 21 -6.91 -4.03 17.74
C CYS A 21 -6.40 -4.36 16.32
N VAL A 22 -7.33 -4.71 15.43
CA VAL A 22 -7.00 -5.08 14.05
C VAL A 22 -7.24 -3.88 13.15
N VAL A 23 -6.17 -3.42 12.51
CA VAL A 23 -6.25 -2.38 11.49
C VAL A 23 -6.35 -3.06 10.12
N VAL A 24 -7.53 -3.00 9.53
CA VAL A 24 -7.77 -3.50 8.16
C VAL A 24 -7.32 -2.42 7.18
N GLY A 25 -6.39 -2.76 6.30
CA GLY A 25 -5.88 -1.87 5.27
C GLY A 25 -5.87 -2.53 3.90
N GLU A 26 -6.12 -1.72 2.87
CA GLU A 26 -5.95 -2.09 1.46
C GLU A 26 -4.50 -1.93 1.01
N GLU A 27 -3.73 -1.08 1.68
CA GLU A 27 -2.33 -0.79 1.34
C GLU A 27 -1.33 -1.65 2.11
N ARG A 28 -0.05 -1.53 1.75
CA ARG A 28 1.05 -2.12 2.51
C ARG A 28 0.98 -1.68 3.98
N PRO A 29 1.07 -2.61 4.95
CA PRO A 29 1.18 -2.23 6.35
C PRO A 29 2.37 -1.29 6.58
N ARG A 30 2.13 -0.16 7.25
CA ARG A 30 3.15 0.87 7.50
C ARG A 30 3.74 0.71 8.91
N LEU A 31 4.95 0.13 9.00
CA LEU A 31 5.66 -0.09 10.27
C LEU A 31 5.72 1.18 11.14
N SER A 32 6.10 2.30 10.54
CA SER A 32 6.23 3.58 11.25
C SER A 32 4.91 4.04 11.87
N LEU A 33 3.78 3.80 11.18
CA LEU A 33 2.46 4.15 11.67
C LEU A 33 2.05 3.25 12.84
N LEU A 34 2.26 1.94 12.73
CA LEU A 34 1.97 0.98 13.81
C LEU A 34 2.80 1.30 15.06
N SER A 35 4.10 1.58 14.90
CA SER A 35 4.98 1.97 15.99
C SER A 35 4.56 3.29 16.63
N SER A 36 4.21 4.30 15.82
CA SER A 36 3.76 5.61 16.32
C SER A 36 2.43 5.50 17.05
N PHE A 37 1.48 4.73 16.52
CA PHE A 37 0.19 4.45 17.15
C PHE A 37 0.39 3.72 18.49
N SER A 38 1.20 2.66 18.50
CA SER A 38 1.52 1.95 19.74
C SER A 38 2.17 2.85 20.79
N ALA A 39 3.11 3.73 20.39
CA ALA A 39 3.75 4.65 21.31
C ALA A 39 2.78 5.71 21.86
N LEU A 40 1.88 6.21 21.01
CA LEU A 40 0.88 7.23 21.38
C LEU A 40 -0.12 6.71 22.43
N PHE A 41 -0.56 5.46 22.30
CA PHE A 41 -1.60 4.86 23.15
C PHE A 41 -1.05 3.98 24.27
N SER A 42 0.26 3.70 24.30
CA SER A 42 0.91 2.92 25.37
C SER A 42 0.65 3.48 26.78
N PRO A 43 0.69 4.83 27.02
CA PRO A 43 0.37 5.39 28.33
C PRO A 43 -1.08 5.15 28.80
N LEU A 44 -1.99 4.81 27.88
CA LEU A 44 -3.38 4.46 28.17
C LEU A 44 -3.57 2.95 28.39
N GLY A 45 -2.50 2.17 28.46
CA GLY A 45 -2.57 0.71 28.69
C GLY A 45 -2.72 -0.14 27.43
N LEU A 46 -2.68 0.46 26.22
CA LEU A 46 -2.72 -0.32 24.98
C LEU A 46 -1.39 -1.04 24.77
N GLY A 47 -1.40 -2.36 24.90
CA GLY A 47 -0.22 -3.20 24.64
C GLY A 47 0.11 -3.26 23.16
N SER A 48 1.39 -3.09 22.78
CA SER A 48 1.85 -3.18 21.39
C SER A 48 1.47 -4.50 20.70
N HIS A 49 1.51 -5.61 21.44
CA HIS A 49 1.12 -6.95 20.99
C HIS A 49 -0.38 -7.10 20.66
N THR A 50 -1.22 -6.17 21.10
CA THR A 50 -2.66 -6.18 20.81
C THR A 50 -2.95 -5.62 19.42
N ILE A 51 -2.02 -4.82 18.86
CA ILE A 51 -2.16 -4.16 17.57
C ILE A 51 -1.69 -5.10 16.48
N SER A 52 -2.51 -5.25 15.45
CA SER A 52 -2.24 -6.12 14.30
C SER A 52 -2.79 -5.51 13.02
N THR A 53 -2.24 -5.91 11.88
CA THR A 53 -2.80 -5.55 10.58
C THR A 53 -3.51 -6.73 9.92
N SER A 54 -4.42 -6.41 9.03
CA SER A 54 -5.14 -7.34 8.19
C SER A 54 -5.26 -6.74 6.79
N PHE A 55 -5.22 -7.58 5.77
CA PHE A 55 -5.56 -7.18 4.41
C PHE A 55 -7.03 -7.47 4.13
N GLY A 56 -7.72 -6.44 3.66
CA GLY A 56 -9.06 -6.50 3.11
C GLY A 56 -9.17 -5.51 1.97
N CYS A 57 -10.16 -5.70 1.10
CA CYS A 57 -10.44 -4.80 -0.01
C CYS A 57 -11.92 -4.79 -0.36
N ARG A 58 -12.30 -3.96 -1.33
CA ARG A 58 -13.71 -3.80 -1.76
C ARG A 58 -14.42 -5.10 -2.13
N VAL A 59 -13.71 -6.09 -2.67
CA VAL A 59 -14.30 -7.36 -3.10
C VAL A 59 -14.33 -8.42 -1.98
N ASN A 60 -13.52 -8.25 -0.94
CA ASN A 60 -13.50 -9.11 0.24
C ASN A 60 -12.94 -8.32 1.45
N PRO A 61 -13.76 -8.05 2.49
CA PRO A 61 -13.37 -7.17 3.58
C PRO A 61 -12.32 -7.75 4.53
N ILE A 62 -12.08 -9.07 4.52
CA ILE A 62 -11.08 -9.70 5.40
C ILE A 62 -10.52 -10.99 4.78
N ILE A 63 -9.30 -10.90 4.25
CA ILE A 63 -8.65 -12.02 3.56
C ILE A 63 -7.69 -12.76 4.50
N CYS A 64 -6.94 -12.00 5.31
CA CYS A 64 -5.93 -12.55 6.21
C CYS A 64 -5.86 -11.76 7.52
N LEU A 65 -5.36 -12.40 8.58
CA LEU A 65 -5.23 -11.77 9.90
C LEU A 65 -3.88 -12.09 10.54
N GLN A 66 -3.24 -11.08 11.11
CA GLN A 66 -2.15 -11.28 12.07
C GLN A 66 -2.73 -11.58 13.44
N GLY A 67 -2.71 -12.85 13.86
CA GLY A 67 -3.18 -13.25 15.18
C GLY A 67 -2.45 -12.52 16.31
N THR A 68 -3.15 -12.25 17.42
CA THR A 68 -2.66 -11.46 18.55
C THR A 68 -1.69 -12.19 19.50
N GLN A 69 -1.45 -13.48 19.28
CA GLN A 69 -0.74 -14.33 20.25
C GLN A 69 0.76 -14.45 20.02
N HIS A 70 1.32 -13.90 18.94
CA HIS A 70 2.76 -13.97 18.67
C HIS A 70 3.27 -12.66 18.06
N PRO A 71 4.09 -11.89 18.81
CA PRO A 71 4.43 -10.53 18.45
C PRO A 71 5.33 -10.49 17.21
N GLU A 72 5.24 -9.36 16.52
CA GLU A 72 5.94 -8.99 15.29
C GLU A 72 5.46 -9.66 13.99
N PRO A 73 4.84 -8.89 13.06
CA PRO A 73 4.76 -9.25 11.65
C PRO A 73 6.07 -9.85 11.14
N SER A 74 6.01 -10.95 10.40
CA SER A 74 7.18 -11.35 9.62
C SER A 74 7.49 -10.24 8.61
N THR A 75 8.76 -9.83 8.58
CA THR A 75 9.26 -8.81 7.65
C THR A 75 10.11 -9.51 6.60
N VAL A 76 9.87 -9.20 5.34
CA VAL A 76 10.69 -9.66 4.22
C VAL A 76 11.28 -8.47 3.49
N TYR A 77 12.53 -8.59 3.10
CA TYR A 77 13.21 -7.60 2.26
C TYR A 77 13.23 -8.15 0.85
N VAL A 78 12.72 -7.39 -0.12
CA VAL A 78 12.70 -7.80 -1.53
C VAL A 78 13.45 -6.81 -2.40
N ASP A 79 14.03 -7.30 -3.49
CA ASP A 79 14.72 -6.46 -4.47
C ASP A 79 13.70 -5.59 -5.21
N GLN A 80 13.83 -4.27 -5.05
CA GLN A 80 13.00 -3.31 -5.76
C GLN A 80 13.07 -3.47 -7.29
N ARG A 81 14.22 -3.87 -7.83
CA ARG A 81 14.41 -4.04 -9.27
C ARG A 81 13.67 -5.27 -9.80
N ALA A 82 13.58 -6.33 -8.99
CA ALA A 82 12.79 -7.51 -9.32
C ALA A 82 11.29 -7.17 -9.37
N LEU A 83 10.79 -6.36 -8.42
CA LEU A 83 9.40 -5.90 -8.43
C LEU A 83 9.03 -5.16 -9.72
N ARG A 84 9.97 -4.43 -10.33
CA ARG A 84 9.75 -3.68 -11.58
C ARG A 84 9.42 -4.55 -12.80
N VAL A 85 9.77 -5.82 -12.73
CA VAL A 85 9.56 -6.82 -13.79
C VAL A 85 8.68 -7.98 -13.29
N ASP A 86 7.83 -7.70 -12.30
CA ASP A 86 6.87 -8.63 -11.73
C ASP A 86 7.50 -9.90 -11.15
N ARG A 87 8.68 -9.75 -10.52
CA ARG A 87 9.40 -10.84 -9.84
C ARG A 87 9.62 -10.54 -8.37
N ILE A 88 9.72 -11.61 -7.58
CA ILE A 88 10.09 -11.57 -6.18
C ILE A 88 11.50 -12.15 -6.03
N SER A 89 12.42 -11.34 -5.49
CA SER A 89 13.75 -11.77 -5.09
C SER A 89 13.98 -11.31 -3.66
N VAL A 90 14.18 -12.25 -2.74
CA VAL A 90 14.40 -11.96 -1.32
C VAL A 90 15.85 -11.53 -1.12
N LEU A 91 16.04 -10.45 -0.37
CA LEU A 91 17.33 -9.91 -0.01
C LEU A 91 17.53 -9.95 1.50
N GLU A 92 18.78 -9.76 1.93
CA GLU A 92 19.08 -9.52 3.33
C GLU A 92 18.66 -8.10 3.76
N ARG A 93 18.42 -7.93 5.06
CA ARG A 93 18.14 -6.62 5.65
C ARG A 93 19.30 -5.67 5.38
N GLY A 94 19.00 -4.50 4.81
CA GLY A 94 20.00 -3.47 4.54
C GLY A 94 20.73 -3.65 3.21
N ALA A 95 20.39 -4.67 2.42
CA ALA A 95 20.88 -4.78 1.04
C ALA A 95 20.48 -3.54 0.22
N PRO A 96 21.32 -3.12 -0.75
CA PRO A 96 21.00 -2.00 -1.61
C PRO A 96 19.75 -2.28 -2.44
N ASN A 97 18.88 -1.28 -2.60
CA ASN A 97 17.56 -1.39 -3.26
C ASN A 97 16.59 -2.38 -2.58
N SER A 98 16.81 -2.73 -1.30
CA SER A 98 15.85 -3.55 -0.57
C SER A 98 14.60 -2.75 -0.18
N VAL A 99 13.44 -3.32 -0.44
CA VAL A 99 12.14 -2.82 0.02
C VAL A 99 11.66 -3.71 1.15
N CYS A 100 11.36 -3.09 2.29
CA CYS A 100 10.81 -3.76 3.47
C CYS A 100 9.30 -3.97 3.28
N LEU A 101 8.85 -5.22 3.26
CA LEU A 101 7.44 -5.59 3.21
C LEU A 101 7.05 -6.34 4.47
N LEU A 102 5.93 -5.95 5.06
CA LEU A 102 5.33 -6.67 6.17
C LEU A 102 4.35 -7.70 5.65
N GLU A 103 4.36 -8.86 6.31
CA GLU A 103 3.25 -9.80 6.25
C GLU A 103 1.97 -9.06 6.62
N SER A 104 0.91 -9.20 5.83
CA SER A 104 -0.40 -8.62 6.13
C SER A 104 -1.26 -9.56 6.99
N GLY A 105 -0.89 -10.84 7.02
CA GLY A 105 -1.51 -11.84 7.86
C GLY A 105 -1.52 -13.22 7.22
N LYS A 106 -2.02 -14.17 7.99
CA LYS A 106 -2.26 -15.54 7.57
C LYS A 106 -3.66 -15.65 6.98
N VAL A 107 -3.78 -16.39 5.89
CA VAL A 107 -5.07 -16.63 5.24
C VAL A 107 -6.05 -17.23 6.24
N LEU A 108 -7.28 -16.71 6.27
CA LEU A 108 -8.32 -17.18 7.18
C LEU A 108 -8.80 -18.60 6.81
N PRO A 109 -9.40 -19.34 7.77
CA PRO A 109 -10.10 -20.59 7.45
C PRO A 109 -11.14 -20.39 6.34
N ASP A 110 -11.28 -21.38 5.45
CA ASP A 110 -12.19 -21.37 4.30
C ASP A 110 -11.95 -20.24 3.27
N VAL A 111 -10.84 -19.52 3.40
CA VAL A 111 -10.35 -18.58 2.38
C VAL A 111 -9.23 -19.25 1.59
N ARG A 112 -9.31 -19.19 0.26
CA ARG A 112 -8.22 -19.60 -0.63
C ARG A 112 -7.72 -18.40 -1.39
N VAL A 113 -6.40 -18.25 -1.43
CA VAL A 113 -5.72 -17.18 -2.15
C VAL A 113 -4.90 -17.79 -3.28
N ALA A 114 -4.97 -17.18 -4.46
CA ALA A 114 -4.13 -17.50 -5.60
C ALA A 114 -3.42 -16.22 -6.05
N ILE A 115 -2.14 -16.36 -6.42
CA ILE A 115 -1.40 -15.29 -7.09
C ILE A 115 -1.50 -15.54 -8.59
N VAL A 116 -1.99 -14.56 -9.33
CA VAL A 116 -2.42 -14.73 -10.72
C VAL A 116 -1.86 -13.60 -11.56
N HIS A 117 -1.31 -13.92 -12.73
CA HIS A 117 -0.83 -12.89 -13.64
C HIS A 117 -2.01 -12.08 -14.16
N PRO A 118 -2.01 -10.73 -14.02
CA PRO A 118 -3.20 -9.91 -14.29
C PRO A 118 -3.70 -9.99 -15.75
N ASP A 119 -2.77 -10.09 -16.71
CA ASP A 119 -3.12 -10.15 -18.14
C ASP A 119 -3.46 -11.57 -18.62
N THR A 120 -2.57 -12.55 -18.39
CA THR A 120 -2.76 -13.93 -18.88
C THR A 120 -3.78 -14.72 -18.07
N LYS A 121 -4.13 -14.24 -16.87
CA LYS A 121 -5.02 -14.91 -15.91
C LYS A 121 -4.53 -16.31 -15.51
N ALA A 122 -3.24 -16.58 -15.70
CA ALA A 122 -2.60 -17.82 -15.33
C ALA A 122 -2.05 -17.75 -13.89
N PRO A 123 -2.06 -18.87 -13.14
CA PRO A 123 -1.39 -18.92 -11.85
C PRO A 123 0.10 -18.57 -11.95
N CYS A 124 0.57 -17.74 -11.04
CA CYS A 124 1.96 -17.32 -10.91
C CYS A 124 2.80 -18.37 -10.17
N ALA A 125 4.11 -18.44 -10.48
CA ALA A 125 5.05 -19.19 -9.65
C ALA A 125 5.33 -18.44 -8.33
N HIS A 126 5.92 -19.13 -7.35
CA HIS A 126 6.27 -18.52 -6.05
C HIS A 126 7.28 -17.36 -6.14
N THR A 127 7.98 -17.22 -7.26
CA THR A 127 8.95 -16.15 -7.53
C THR A 127 8.37 -15.01 -8.35
N ASP A 128 7.07 -15.06 -8.66
CA ASP A 128 6.38 -14.04 -9.46
C ASP A 128 5.53 -13.14 -8.55
N LEU A 129 5.51 -11.85 -8.90
CA LEU A 129 4.53 -10.92 -8.39
C LEU A 129 3.27 -11.05 -9.26
N GLY A 130 2.10 -11.16 -8.63
CA GLY A 130 0.84 -11.23 -9.36
C GLY A 130 -0.30 -10.57 -8.62
N GLU A 131 -1.44 -10.51 -9.28
CA GLU A 131 -2.69 -10.09 -8.66
C GLU A 131 -3.16 -11.14 -7.65
N ILE A 132 -3.57 -10.68 -6.48
CA ILE A 132 -4.14 -11.54 -5.45
C ILE A 132 -5.60 -11.82 -5.82
N TRP A 133 -5.92 -13.08 -6.04
CA TRP A 133 -7.28 -13.55 -6.29
C TRP A 133 -7.74 -14.34 -5.07
N VAL A 134 -8.99 -14.13 -4.64
CA VAL A 134 -9.53 -14.74 -3.43
C VAL A 134 -10.79 -15.54 -3.73
N CYS A 135 -10.83 -16.80 -3.32
CA CYS A 135 -12.03 -17.64 -3.29
C CYS A 135 -12.46 -17.79 -1.83
N SER A 136 -13.59 -17.20 -1.47
CA SER A 136 -14.10 -17.19 -0.10
C SER A 136 -15.62 -17.06 -0.09
N PRO A 137 -16.32 -17.64 0.89
CA PRO A 137 -17.74 -17.37 1.12
C PRO A 137 -18.04 -15.90 1.49
N HIS A 138 -17.00 -15.11 1.82
CA HIS A 138 -17.11 -13.70 2.21
C HIS A 138 -16.91 -12.73 1.06
N ASN A 139 -16.71 -13.21 -0.16
CA ASN A 139 -16.60 -12.36 -1.34
C ASN A 139 -17.92 -11.61 -1.58
N ALA A 140 -17.81 -10.35 -1.96
CA ALA A 140 -18.94 -9.58 -2.45
C ALA A 140 -19.49 -10.20 -3.75
N SER A 141 -20.78 -9.96 -4.03
CA SER A 141 -21.49 -10.58 -5.16
C SER A 141 -21.55 -9.72 -6.42
N GLY A 142 -21.12 -8.46 -6.35
CA GLY A 142 -21.24 -7.48 -7.43
C GLY A 142 -21.29 -6.05 -6.91
N TYR A 143 -21.43 -5.08 -7.82
CA TYR A 143 -21.65 -3.68 -7.47
C TYR A 143 -23.15 -3.37 -7.40
N TYR A 144 -23.53 -2.54 -6.43
CA TYR A 144 -24.88 -2.01 -6.33
C TYR A 144 -25.02 -0.74 -7.20
N GLY A 145 -26.11 -0.62 -7.95
CA GLY A 145 -26.46 0.63 -8.67
C GLY A 145 -25.83 0.83 -10.05
N LEU A 146 -25.13 -0.17 -10.60
CA LEU A 146 -24.70 -0.17 -12.00
C LEU A 146 -25.82 -0.68 -12.91
N ARG A 147 -25.92 -0.16 -14.14
CA ARG A 147 -26.85 -0.68 -15.17
C ARG A 147 -26.56 -2.16 -15.44
N ASP A 148 -27.60 -2.97 -15.56
CA ASP A 148 -27.52 -4.44 -15.55
C ASP A 148 -26.43 -5.02 -16.48
N GLU A 149 -26.32 -4.55 -17.74
CA GLU A 149 -25.35 -5.08 -18.70
C GLU A 149 -23.88 -4.78 -18.33
N ILE A 150 -23.59 -3.56 -17.86
CA ILE A 150 -22.24 -3.18 -17.40
C ILE A 150 -21.94 -3.89 -16.07
N ASN A 151 -22.95 -4.02 -15.21
CA ASN A 151 -22.83 -4.71 -13.95
C ASN A 151 -22.51 -6.19 -14.14
N ASP A 152 -23.13 -6.86 -15.10
CA ASP A 152 -22.90 -8.29 -15.36
C ASP A 152 -21.49 -8.55 -15.88
N ALA A 153 -21.00 -7.74 -16.82
CA ALA A 153 -19.64 -7.88 -17.35
C ALA A 153 -18.57 -7.65 -16.27
N LEU A 154 -18.68 -6.54 -15.53
CA LEU A 154 -17.76 -6.22 -14.43
C LEU A 154 -17.90 -7.22 -13.29
N SER A 155 -19.11 -7.72 -13.02
CA SER A 155 -19.33 -8.68 -11.95
C SER A 155 -18.70 -10.04 -12.27
N LEU A 156 -18.79 -10.46 -13.54
CA LEU A 156 -18.12 -11.66 -14.04
C LEU A 156 -16.60 -11.51 -13.95
N GLU A 157 -16.08 -10.35 -14.33
CA GLU A 157 -14.64 -10.10 -14.31
C GLU A 157 -14.08 -10.00 -12.89
N HIS A 158 -14.73 -9.25 -11.99
CA HIS A 158 -14.18 -8.93 -10.68
C HIS A 158 -14.56 -9.91 -9.56
N PHE A 159 -15.71 -10.58 -9.63
CA PHE A 159 -16.19 -11.42 -8.52
C PHE A 159 -16.38 -12.90 -8.89
N ARG A 160 -16.30 -13.25 -10.18
CA ARG A 160 -16.51 -14.61 -10.67
C ARG A 160 -15.43 -15.07 -11.64
N ALA A 161 -14.22 -14.56 -11.49
CA ALA A 161 -13.08 -15.02 -12.27
C ALA A 161 -12.78 -16.50 -11.98
N SER A 162 -12.27 -17.23 -12.97
CA SER A 162 -11.95 -18.66 -12.83
C SER A 162 -10.53 -18.91 -13.30
N LEU A 163 -9.81 -19.75 -12.56
CA LEU A 163 -8.47 -20.22 -12.93
C LEU A 163 -8.61 -21.48 -13.77
N ASN A 164 -8.20 -21.43 -15.04
CA ASN A 164 -8.11 -22.59 -15.93
C ASN A 164 -9.37 -23.50 -15.98
N GLY A 165 -10.57 -22.92 -15.81
CA GLY A 165 -11.82 -23.70 -15.79
C GLY A 165 -12.04 -24.55 -14.54
N SER A 166 -11.24 -24.35 -13.48
CA SER A 166 -11.62 -24.80 -12.14
C SER A 166 -13.01 -24.23 -11.83
N GLY A 167 -13.93 -25.08 -11.36
CA GLY A 167 -15.30 -24.65 -11.02
C GLY A 167 -15.36 -23.61 -9.89
N ASP A 168 -14.21 -23.32 -9.28
CA ASP A 168 -14.02 -22.32 -8.26
C ASP A 168 -14.07 -20.90 -8.82
N LYS A 169 -14.82 -20.05 -8.13
CA LYS A 169 -14.93 -18.62 -8.45
C LYS A 169 -14.06 -17.80 -7.52
N TYR A 170 -13.27 -16.93 -8.12
CA TYR A 170 -12.37 -16.01 -7.44
C TYR A 170 -12.83 -14.57 -7.65
N ALA A 171 -12.67 -13.77 -6.60
CA ALA A 171 -12.74 -12.33 -6.69
C ALA A 171 -11.33 -11.77 -6.94
N ARG A 172 -11.22 -10.87 -7.92
CA ARG A 172 -10.02 -10.12 -8.29
C ARG A 172 -9.88 -8.95 -7.34
N THR A 173 -8.82 -8.95 -6.54
CA THR A 173 -8.68 -7.89 -5.52
C THR A 173 -8.24 -6.56 -6.10
N GLY A 174 -7.60 -6.55 -7.28
CA GLY A 174 -6.93 -5.36 -7.82
C GLY A 174 -5.62 -5.01 -7.11
N TYR A 175 -5.11 -5.87 -6.22
CA TYR A 175 -3.82 -5.67 -5.53
C TYR A 175 -2.79 -6.69 -5.96
N LEU A 176 -1.57 -6.19 -6.16
CA LEU A 176 -0.38 -6.98 -6.43
C LEU A 176 0.24 -7.46 -5.11
N GLY A 177 0.65 -8.72 -5.10
CA GLY A 177 1.35 -9.30 -3.97
C GLY A 177 1.84 -10.71 -4.26
N PHE A 178 2.31 -11.35 -3.21
CA PHE A 178 2.81 -12.71 -3.24
C PHE A 178 2.52 -13.43 -1.93
N MET A 179 2.63 -14.76 -1.95
CA MET A 179 2.56 -15.59 -0.75
C MET A 179 3.92 -16.17 -0.44
N MET A 180 4.27 -16.22 0.84
CA MET A 180 5.48 -16.88 1.32
C MET A 180 5.13 -17.74 2.52
N LYS A 181 5.80 -18.89 2.64
CA LYS A 181 5.65 -19.75 3.82
C LYS A 181 6.05 -18.95 5.06
N SER A 182 5.15 -18.90 6.03
CA SER A 182 5.42 -18.32 7.32
C SER A 182 6.23 -19.30 8.16
N ASP A 183 7.27 -18.82 8.85
CA ASP A 183 8.01 -19.60 9.86
C ASP A 183 7.12 -20.01 11.05
N LYS A 184 5.94 -19.38 11.17
CA LYS A 184 4.96 -19.65 12.23
C LYS A 184 3.98 -20.74 11.78
N VAL A 185 3.92 -21.84 12.52
CA VAL A 185 3.03 -22.98 12.27
C VAL A 185 1.68 -22.79 12.97
N ALA A 186 0.59 -23.34 12.40
CA ALA A 186 -0.71 -23.36 13.07
C ALA A 186 -0.68 -24.26 14.32
N ARG A 187 -1.67 -24.10 15.23
CA ARG A 187 -1.77 -24.92 16.47
C ARG A 187 -1.80 -26.44 16.20
N ASN A 188 -2.23 -26.84 15.01
CA ASN A 188 -2.32 -28.22 14.54
C ASN A 188 -1.07 -28.68 13.78
N GLY A 189 0.00 -27.89 13.71
CA GLY A 189 1.23 -28.26 13.00
C GLY A 189 1.21 -27.95 11.49
N ALA A 190 0.13 -27.38 10.95
CA ALA A 190 0.05 -27.07 9.52
C ALA A 190 0.89 -25.83 9.15
N PRO A 191 1.64 -25.86 8.02
CA PRO A 191 2.30 -24.67 7.50
C PRO A 191 1.26 -23.61 7.17
N LEU A 192 1.62 -22.35 7.37
CA LEU A 192 0.76 -21.21 7.10
C LEU A 192 1.42 -20.34 6.03
N ASP A 193 0.62 -19.89 5.08
CA ASP A 193 1.07 -18.95 4.08
C ASP A 193 0.77 -17.52 4.55
N GLY A 194 1.81 -16.70 4.58
CA GLY A 194 1.70 -15.26 4.83
C GLY A 194 1.48 -14.52 3.52
N VAL A 195 0.52 -13.60 3.52
CA VAL A 195 0.22 -12.76 2.36
C VAL A 195 1.00 -11.44 2.47
N TYR A 196 1.69 -11.06 1.40
CA TYR A 196 2.45 -9.82 1.32
C TYR A 196 1.89 -8.94 0.22
N ILE A 197 1.44 -7.73 0.58
CA ILE A 197 0.89 -6.76 -0.37
C ILE A 197 2.00 -5.84 -0.86
N VAL A 198 2.04 -5.63 -2.17
CA VAL A 198 2.97 -4.73 -2.85
C VAL A 198 2.27 -3.47 -3.35
N GLY A 199 0.96 -3.49 -3.62
CA GLY A 199 0.18 -2.27 -3.87
C GLY A 199 -0.91 -2.47 -4.90
N SER A 200 -1.64 -1.40 -5.18
CA SER A 200 -2.71 -1.43 -6.19
C SER A 200 -2.13 -1.67 -7.59
N LEU A 201 -2.78 -2.55 -8.35
CA LEU A 201 -2.51 -2.79 -9.76
C LEU A 201 -2.87 -1.57 -10.60
N GLU A 202 -3.99 -0.91 -10.29
CA GLU A 202 -4.50 0.24 -11.03
C GLU A 202 -3.63 1.49 -10.82
N GLU A 203 -3.06 1.65 -9.62
CA GLU A 203 -2.20 2.79 -9.31
C GLU A 203 -0.73 2.59 -9.73
N ALA A 204 -0.32 1.38 -10.09
CA ALA A 204 1.05 1.11 -10.48
C ALA A 204 1.45 1.91 -11.73
N LEU A 205 2.60 2.58 -11.68
CA LEU A 205 3.08 3.41 -12.78
C LEU A 205 3.89 2.57 -13.76
N ASN A 206 3.46 2.52 -15.01
CA ASN A 206 4.24 1.88 -16.08
C ASN A 206 5.07 2.94 -16.81
N ILE A 207 6.39 2.92 -16.58
CA ILE A 207 7.34 3.88 -17.16
C ILE A 207 8.42 3.09 -17.90
N ARG A 208 8.54 3.30 -19.22
CA ARG A 208 9.53 2.63 -20.09
C ARG A 208 9.52 1.09 -19.98
N GLY A 209 8.33 0.50 -19.80
CA GLY A 209 8.16 -0.96 -19.72
C GLY A 209 8.41 -1.56 -18.34
N PHE A 210 8.69 -0.74 -17.32
CA PHE A 210 8.86 -1.17 -15.94
C PHE A 210 7.70 -0.70 -15.08
N ARG A 211 7.31 -1.53 -14.11
CA ARG A 211 6.28 -1.22 -13.12
C ARG A 211 6.89 -0.56 -11.89
N TYR A 212 6.41 0.61 -11.51
CA TYR A 212 6.80 1.29 -10.29
C TYR A 212 5.61 1.42 -9.36
N HIS A 213 5.81 1.11 -8.09
CA HIS A 213 4.77 1.27 -7.08
C HIS A 213 4.86 2.69 -6.50
N PRO A 214 3.79 3.51 -6.59
CA PRO A 214 3.81 4.88 -6.10
C PRO A 214 4.29 5.01 -4.65
N ALA A 215 3.90 4.07 -3.79
CA ALA A 215 4.30 4.05 -2.37
C ALA A 215 5.83 4.05 -2.18
N ASP A 216 6.58 3.36 -3.06
CA ASP A 216 8.05 3.29 -2.97
C ASP A 216 8.68 4.61 -3.41
N ILE A 217 8.18 5.22 -4.49
CA ILE A 217 8.64 6.51 -4.99
C ILE A 217 8.34 7.60 -3.94
N GLU A 218 7.11 7.64 -3.45
CA GLU A 218 6.65 8.61 -2.46
C GLU A 218 7.42 8.51 -1.14
N ALA A 219 7.75 7.29 -0.69
CA ALA A 219 8.57 7.07 0.50
C ALA A 219 9.99 7.65 0.33
N THR A 220 10.58 7.56 -0.86
CA THR A 220 11.87 8.20 -1.17
C THR A 220 11.74 9.72 -1.18
N VAL A 221 10.69 10.27 -1.79
CA VAL A 221 10.44 11.73 -1.82
C VAL A 221 10.25 12.30 -0.40
N VAL A 222 9.51 11.61 0.48
CA VAL A 222 9.34 12.06 1.87
C VAL A 222 10.65 11.93 2.67
N ARG A 223 11.46 10.90 2.41
CA ARG A 223 12.71 10.68 3.13
C ARG A 223 13.85 11.60 2.70
N CYS A 224 13.82 12.12 1.47
CA CYS A 224 14.95 12.89 0.94
C CYS A 224 15.17 14.22 1.66
N HIS A 225 14.14 14.79 2.29
CA HIS A 225 14.29 16.03 3.05
C HIS A 225 13.29 16.14 4.22
N LYS A 226 13.77 16.58 5.39
CA LYS A 226 12.98 16.68 6.64
C LYS A 226 11.77 17.62 6.58
N ASN A 227 11.77 18.56 5.61
CA ASN A 227 10.67 19.50 5.41
C ASN A 227 9.61 18.95 4.44
N ILE A 228 9.90 17.87 3.70
CA ILE A 228 8.87 17.20 2.89
C ILE A 228 8.11 16.26 3.80
N ILE A 229 6.83 16.56 4.04
CA ILE A 229 6.01 15.81 5.00
C ILE A 229 5.02 14.85 4.32
N GLY A 230 4.79 15.06 3.03
CA GLY A 230 3.85 14.30 2.22
C GLY A 230 4.25 14.39 0.75
N SER A 231 3.79 13.42 -0.02
CA SER A 231 4.01 13.42 -1.47
C SER A 231 2.96 12.57 -2.17
N ALA A 232 2.74 12.80 -3.45
CA ALA A 232 1.99 11.91 -4.32
C ALA A 232 2.61 11.93 -5.70
N VAL A 233 2.57 10.79 -6.38
CA VAL A 233 3.12 10.68 -7.73
C VAL A 233 2.09 10.12 -8.70
N PHE A 234 2.17 10.59 -9.94
CA PHE A 234 1.36 10.09 -11.05
C PHE A 234 2.11 10.28 -12.37
N THR A 235 1.56 9.73 -13.45
CA THR A 235 2.09 9.95 -14.80
C THR A 235 1.20 10.91 -15.58
N SER A 236 1.83 11.80 -16.35
CA SER A 236 1.17 12.66 -17.33
C SER A 236 2.02 12.69 -18.60
N ASN A 237 1.45 12.39 -19.77
CA ASN A 237 2.17 12.34 -21.04
C ASN A 237 3.48 11.50 -20.99
N LYS A 238 3.45 10.36 -20.27
CA LYS A 238 4.62 9.47 -20.01
C LYS A 238 5.74 10.09 -19.15
N LEU A 239 5.55 11.28 -18.61
CA LEU A 239 6.43 11.90 -17.63
C LEU A 239 5.98 11.55 -16.21
N LEU A 240 6.93 11.35 -15.31
CA LEU A 240 6.66 11.27 -13.87
C LEU A 240 6.42 12.68 -13.33
N VAL A 241 5.27 12.86 -12.70
CA VAL A 241 4.92 14.08 -11.95
C VAL A 241 4.98 13.75 -10.46
N VAL A 242 5.71 14.57 -9.71
CA VAL A 242 5.84 14.48 -8.26
C VAL A 242 5.22 15.71 -7.63
N VAL A 243 4.23 15.51 -6.78
CA VAL A 243 3.69 16.56 -5.91
C VAL A 243 4.25 16.33 -4.52
N ALA A 244 4.94 17.31 -3.94
CA ALA A 244 5.58 17.22 -2.64
C ALA A 244 5.06 18.33 -1.71
N GLU A 245 4.58 17.95 -0.53
CA GLU A 245 4.07 18.85 0.49
C GLU A 245 5.20 19.35 1.38
N LEU A 246 5.46 20.65 1.34
CA LEU A 246 6.57 21.30 2.04
C LEU A 246 6.10 21.93 3.35
N ARG A 247 6.61 21.46 4.47
CA ARG A 247 6.51 22.14 5.77
C ARG A 247 7.68 23.09 5.95
N GLY A 248 7.48 24.38 5.69
CA GLY A 248 8.51 25.41 5.87
C GLY A 248 8.12 26.72 5.23
N GLU A 249 9.13 27.55 4.95
CA GLU A 249 8.94 28.80 4.22
C GLU A 249 8.88 28.52 2.71
N GLU A 250 8.02 29.23 1.99
CA GLU A 250 7.88 29.08 0.53
C GLU A 250 9.19 29.31 -0.23
N ARG A 251 10.07 30.18 0.27
CA ARG A 251 11.38 30.47 -0.34
C ARG A 251 12.29 29.24 -0.44
N ASP A 252 12.05 28.22 0.39
CA ASP A 252 12.83 26.98 0.39
C ASP A 252 12.34 26.00 -0.70
N ALA A 253 11.21 26.28 -1.36
CA ALA A 253 10.59 25.36 -2.33
C ALA A 253 11.46 25.08 -3.55
N LEU A 254 12.14 26.11 -4.08
CA LEU A 254 13.04 25.95 -5.22
C LEU A 254 14.17 24.96 -4.91
N ASP A 255 14.71 25.00 -3.70
CA ASP A 255 15.80 24.14 -3.25
C ASP A 255 15.37 22.67 -3.11
N MET A 256 14.07 22.40 -2.98
CA MET A 256 13.55 21.02 -2.88
C MET A 256 13.58 20.28 -4.20
N VAL A 257 13.50 20.98 -5.33
CA VAL A 257 13.48 20.36 -6.67
C VAL A 257 14.69 19.48 -6.92
N PRO A 258 15.95 19.98 -6.83
CA PRO A 258 17.13 19.13 -7.05
C PRO A 258 17.25 17.99 -6.05
N VAL A 259 16.80 18.18 -4.80
CA VAL A 259 16.83 17.14 -3.76
C VAL A 259 15.88 15.98 -4.12
N VAL A 260 14.66 16.30 -4.56
CA VAL A 260 13.68 15.31 -5.01
C VAL A 260 14.16 14.60 -6.28
N THR A 261 14.62 15.34 -7.29
CA THR A 261 15.02 14.74 -8.56
C THR A 261 16.24 13.84 -8.41
N THR A 262 17.21 14.24 -7.59
CA THR A 262 18.44 13.45 -7.34
C THR A 262 18.10 12.16 -6.60
N ALA A 263 17.29 12.22 -5.53
CA ALA A 263 16.90 11.04 -4.79
C ALA A 263 16.15 10.00 -5.66
N LEU A 264 15.27 10.47 -6.55
CA LEU A 264 14.54 9.59 -7.47
C LEU A 264 15.43 9.01 -8.56
N LEU A 265 16.40 9.77 -9.05
CA LEU A 265 17.38 9.26 -10.00
C LEU A 265 18.29 8.20 -9.37
N GLU A 266 18.80 8.44 -8.16
CA GLU A 266 19.74 7.55 -7.49
C GLU A 266 19.09 6.24 -7.04
N GLU A 267 17.93 6.31 -6.38
CA GLU A 267 17.28 5.11 -5.84
C GLU A 267 16.44 4.37 -6.89
N HIS A 268 15.68 5.12 -7.72
CA HIS A 268 14.71 4.52 -8.64
C HIS A 268 15.18 4.47 -10.10
N GLN A 269 16.28 5.15 -10.45
CA GLN A 269 16.70 5.34 -11.83
C GLN A 269 15.59 5.98 -12.69
N LEU A 270 14.79 6.84 -12.05
CA LEU A 270 13.68 7.55 -12.66
C LEU A 270 14.07 9.00 -12.91
N VAL A 271 13.89 9.44 -14.16
CA VAL A 271 13.96 10.86 -14.52
C VAL A 271 12.59 11.47 -14.21
N THR A 272 12.58 12.45 -13.32
CA THR A 272 11.35 13.17 -12.94
C THR A 272 11.11 14.29 -13.93
N GLY A 273 9.95 14.29 -14.59
CA GLY A 273 9.63 15.30 -15.60
C GLY A 273 9.06 16.58 -15.00
N ILE A 274 8.24 16.46 -13.95
CA ILE A 274 7.62 17.63 -13.30
C ILE A 274 7.70 17.45 -11.78
N VAL A 275 8.17 18.50 -11.08
CA VAL A 275 8.11 18.59 -9.62
C VAL A 275 7.22 19.76 -9.25
N VAL A 276 6.21 19.49 -8.44
CA VAL A 276 5.23 20.46 -7.93
C VAL A 276 5.40 20.52 -6.41
N ILE A 277 5.82 21.67 -5.89
CA ILE A 277 5.92 21.91 -4.46
C ILE A 277 4.66 22.64 -4.00
N VAL A 278 4.00 22.12 -2.98
CA VAL A 278 2.70 22.59 -2.49
C VAL A 278 2.69 22.69 -0.98
N ASP A 279 1.69 23.39 -0.45
CA ASP A 279 1.44 23.44 1.00
C ASP A 279 0.99 22.09 1.57
N PRO A 280 1.24 21.84 2.88
CA PRO A 280 0.69 20.73 3.62
C PRO A 280 -0.84 20.60 3.50
N GLY A 281 -1.32 19.41 3.15
CA GLY A 281 -2.75 19.12 3.02
C GLY A 281 -3.31 19.32 1.61
N THR A 282 -2.48 19.73 0.65
CA THR A 282 -2.87 19.86 -0.76
C THR A 282 -3.07 18.49 -1.42
N VAL A 283 -2.32 17.47 -1.02
CA VAL A 283 -2.49 16.11 -1.56
C VAL A 283 -3.79 15.52 -0.97
N PRO A 284 -4.81 15.26 -1.80
CA PRO A 284 -6.10 14.78 -1.32
C PRO A 284 -5.97 13.35 -0.80
N VAL A 285 -6.43 13.12 0.44
CA VAL A 285 -6.47 11.82 1.08
C VAL A 285 -7.90 11.55 1.52
N ASN A 286 -8.43 10.36 1.20
CA ASN A 286 -9.79 10.00 1.58
C ASN A 286 -9.89 9.56 3.04
N SER A 287 -11.11 9.25 3.51
CA SER A 287 -11.36 8.82 4.89
C SER A 287 -10.67 7.51 5.29
N ARG A 288 -10.17 6.72 4.33
CA ARG A 288 -9.42 5.49 4.56
C ARG A 288 -7.90 5.70 4.57
N GLY A 289 -7.44 6.93 4.32
CA GLY A 289 -6.01 7.24 4.27
C GLY A 289 -5.36 6.98 2.90
N GLU A 290 -6.16 6.71 1.86
CA GLU A 290 -5.69 6.51 0.48
C GLU A 290 -5.53 7.85 -0.22
N LYS A 291 -4.40 8.03 -0.92
CA LYS A 291 -4.17 9.22 -1.73
C LYS A 291 -5.05 9.18 -2.98
N GLN A 292 -5.81 10.24 -3.23
CA GLN A 292 -6.67 10.33 -4.40
C GLN A 292 -5.87 10.80 -5.63
N ARG A 293 -4.94 9.97 -6.11
CA ARG A 293 -3.98 10.33 -7.17
C ARG A 293 -4.64 10.74 -8.48
N VAL A 294 -5.74 10.10 -8.84
CA VAL A 294 -6.53 10.46 -10.04
C VAL A 294 -7.11 11.86 -9.89
N HIS A 295 -7.70 12.17 -8.74
CA HIS A 295 -8.22 13.50 -8.45
C HIS A 295 -7.10 14.55 -8.47
N LEU A 296 -5.97 14.27 -7.82
CA LEU A 296 -4.80 15.15 -7.82
C LEU A 296 -4.27 15.39 -9.24
N ARG A 297 -4.17 14.34 -10.07
CA ARG A 297 -3.77 14.46 -11.47
C ARG A 297 -4.74 15.35 -12.24
N ASP A 298 -6.04 15.12 -12.10
CA ASP A 298 -7.04 15.86 -12.85
C ASP A 298 -7.08 17.33 -12.41
N SER A 299 -6.90 17.61 -11.11
CA SER A 299 -6.73 18.95 -10.58
C SER A 299 -5.44 19.62 -11.08
N PHE A 300 -4.33 18.88 -11.19
CA PHE A 300 -3.09 19.39 -11.78
C PHE A 300 -3.28 19.75 -13.26
N LEU A 301 -3.90 18.86 -14.05
CA LEU A 301 -4.14 19.07 -15.48
C LEU A 301 -5.18 20.17 -15.77
N GLY A 302 -6.08 20.42 -14.81
CA GLY A 302 -7.09 21.47 -14.89
C GLY A 302 -6.67 22.80 -14.28
N ASP A 303 -5.40 22.98 -13.90
CA ASP A 303 -4.87 24.18 -13.23
C ASP A 303 -5.66 24.56 -11.95
N GLN A 304 -6.08 23.56 -11.17
CA GLN A 304 -6.85 23.71 -9.93
C GLN A 304 -6.01 23.56 -8.67
N ILE A 305 -4.72 23.27 -8.80
CA ILE A 305 -3.76 23.24 -7.70
C ILE A 305 -3.13 24.63 -7.60
N ASP A 306 -2.91 25.11 -6.37
CA ASP A 306 -2.17 26.33 -6.08
C ASP A 306 -0.75 25.97 -5.59
N PRO A 307 0.23 25.80 -6.51
CA PRO A 307 1.57 25.38 -6.14
C PRO A 307 2.42 26.56 -5.65
N ILE A 308 3.24 26.31 -4.64
CA ILE A 308 4.32 27.23 -4.23
C ILE A 308 5.34 27.35 -5.36
N TYR A 309 5.68 26.23 -6.00
CA TYR A 309 6.64 26.20 -7.11
C TYR A 309 6.38 25.02 -8.05
N VAL A 310 6.59 25.23 -9.36
CA VAL A 310 6.52 24.18 -10.38
C VAL A 310 7.79 24.18 -11.21
N ALA A 311 8.49 23.04 -11.24
CA ALA A 311 9.64 22.81 -12.09
C ALA A 311 9.31 21.83 -13.21
N TYR A 312 9.54 22.25 -14.46
CA TYR A 312 9.50 21.40 -15.63
C TYR A 312 10.92 20.98 -16.00
N ASN A 313 11.26 19.73 -15.71
CA ASN A 313 12.55 19.14 -16.07
C ASN A 313 12.39 18.45 -17.43
N LEU A 314 12.43 19.25 -18.48
CA LEU A 314 12.37 18.80 -19.88
C LEU A 314 13.78 18.47 -20.40
#